data_AF-A0A3D5SXN8-F1
#
_entry.id   AF-A0A3D5SXN8-F1
#
_cell.length_a   1.000
_cell.length_b   1.000
_cell.length_c   1.000
_cell.angle_alpha   90.00
_cell.angle_beta   90.00
_cell.angle_gamma   90.00
#
_symmetry.space_group_name_H-M   'P 1'
#
loop_
_entity.id
_entity.type
_entity.pdbx_description
1 polymer ?
#
loop_
_entity_poly.entity_id
_entity_poly.type
_entity_poly.pdbx_seq_one_letter_code
_entity_poly.pdbx_strand_id
1 'polypeptide(L)'
;RNRERYNFLKWGQNAFETFKAVPPGCGIVHQVNLEFLARTVFVNSDGVAYPDTLVGTDSHTTMINALGVVGWGVGGIEAEAGML
;
A
#
# COMPACT_ATOMS: atom_id res chain seq x y z
N ARG A 1 7.48 11.49 -20.64
CA ARG A 1 6.69 10.26 -20.95
C ARG A 1 5.56 10.01 -19.95
N ASN A 2 5.75 10.12 -18.63
CA ASN A 2 4.73 9.74 -17.64
C ASN A 2 4.03 10.91 -16.92
N ARG A 3 4.15 12.15 -17.43
CA ARG A 3 3.67 13.37 -16.74
C ARG A 3 2.19 13.32 -16.40
N GLU A 4 1.35 12.93 -17.36
CA GLU A 4 -0.11 12.86 -17.15
C GLU A 4 -0.50 11.82 -16.12
N ARG A 5 0.15 10.65 -16.13
CA ARG A 5 -0.09 9.58 -15.14
C ARG A 5 0.27 10.04 -13.72
N TYR A 6 1.40 10.73 -13.55
CA TYR A 6 1.78 11.27 -12.24
C TYR A 6 0.85 12.40 -11.79
N ASN A 7 0.40 13.26 -12.72
CA ASN A 7 -0.58 14.29 -12.41
C ASN A 7 -1.91 13.68 -11.97
N PHE A 8 -2.36 12.59 -12.61
CA PHE A 8 -3.57 11.88 -12.24
C PHE A 8 -3.48 11.26 -10.84
N LEU A 9 -2.38 10.56 -10.53
CA LEU A 9 -2.16 10.01 -9.19
C LEU A 9 -2.07 11.11 -8.13
N LYS A 10 -1.39 12.23 -8.44
CA LYS A 10 -1.29 13.38 -7.54
C LYS A 10 -2.65 14.05 -7.31
N TRP A 11 -3.50 14.12 -8.33
CA TRP A 11 -4.88 14.57 -8.16
C TRP A 11 -5.62 13.63 -7.20
N GLY A 12 -5.50 12.31 -7.38
CA GLY A 12 -6.10 11.31 -6.50
C GLY A 12 -5.71 11.48 -5.02
N GLN A 13 -4.45 11.82 -4.74
CA GLN A 13 -3.99 12.08 -3.35
C GLN A 13 -4.72 13.26 -2.68
N ASN A 14 -5.22 14.23 -3.46
CA ASN A 14 -5.98 15.33 -2.92
C ASN A 14 -7.48 15.05 -2.87
N ALA A 15 -7.95 14.05 -3.63
CA ALA A 15 -9.36 13.72 -3.76
C ALA A 15 -9.83 12.68 -2.72
N PHE A 16 -8.94 11.82 -2.20
CA PHE A 16 -9.28 10.73 -1.29
C PHE A 16 -8.42 10.75 -0.02
N GLU A 17 -9.05 10.69 1.15
CA GLU A 17 -8.36 10.77 2.46
C GLU A 17 -7.41 9.58 2.72
N THR A 18 -7.80 8.38 2.26
CA THR A 18 -7.06 7.14 2.49
C THR A 18 -6.01 6.86 1.41
N PHE A 19 -5.95 7.66 0.35
CA PHE A 19 -5.02 7.44 -0.75
C PHE A 19 -3.71 8.20 -0.56
N LYS A 20 -2.61 7.45 -0.49
CA LYS A 20 -1.24 7.99 -0.45
C LYS A 20 -0.43 7.41 -1.60
N ALA A 21 0.33 8.25 -2.27
CA ALA A 21 1.27 7.84 -3.31
C ALA A 21 2.70 8.21 -2.88
N VAL A 22 3.61 7.26 -3.05
CA VAL A 22 5.05 7.46 -2.86
C VAL A 22 5.62 8.11 -4.13
N PRO A 23 6.30 9.26 -4.04
CA PRO A 23 6.85 9.94 -5.23
C PRO A 23 7.89 9.07 -5.96
N PRO A 24 8.08 9.28 -7.28
CA PRO A 24 9.14 8.62 -8.03
C PRO A 24 10.52 8.93 -7.44
N GLY A 25 11.40 7.92 -7.38
CA GLY A 25 12.77 8.06 -6.85
C GLY A 25 12.93 7.78 -5.35
N CYS A 26 11.85 7.49 -4.62
CA CYS A 26 11.88 7.13 -3.20
C CYS A 26 12.08 5.63 -2.92
N GLY A 27 12.53 4.85 -3.92
CA GLY A 27 12.74 3.41 -3.81
C GLY A 27 11.70 2.57 -4.59
N ILE A 28 11.77 1.25 -4.42
CA ILE A 28 10.86 0.28 -5.03
C ILE A 28 9.80 -0.18 -4.03
N VAL A 29 8.61 -0.52 -4.52
CA VAL A 29 7.40 -0.69 -3.68
C VAL A 29 7.60 -1.67 -2.51
N HIS A 30 8.17 -2.84 -2.76
CA HIS A 30 8.31 -3.88 -1.72
C HIS A 30 9.38 -3.52 -0.67
N GLN A 31 10.42 -2.77 -1.03
CA GLN A 31 11.40 -2.27 -0.04
C GLN A 31 10.80 -1.15 0.81
N VAL A 32 10.08 -0.21 0.18
CA VAL A 32 9.37 0.86 0.91
C VAL A 32 8.28 0.28 1.82
N ASN A 33 7.63 -0.82 1.42
CA ASN A 33 6.70 -1.55 2.27
C ASN A 33 7.38 -2.02 3.57
N LEU A 34 8.55 -2.66 3.47
CA LEU A 34 9.28 -3.15 4.64
C LEU A 34 9.81 -2.04 5.54
N GLU A 35 10.41 -1.01 4.94
CA GLU A 35 11.19 -0.02 5.68
C GLU A 35 10.34 1.14 6.21
N PHE A 36 9.17 1.40 5.63
CA PHE A 36 8.40 2.61 5.92
C PHE A 36 6.89 2.42 6.12
N LEU A 37 6.24 1.55 5.35
CA LEU A 37 4.77 1.45 5.36
C LEU A 37 4.22 0.39 6.32
N ALA A 38 4.93 -0.72 6.52
CA ALA A 38 4.52 -1.79 7.41
C ALA A 38 4.40 -1.31 8.86
N ARG A 39 3.32 -1.69 9.54
CA ARG A 39 3.10 -1.34 10.95
C ARG A 39 3.14 -2.53 11.88
N THR A 40 3.00 -3.75 11.32
CA THR A 40 2.87 -5.02 12.05
C THR A 40 1.60 -5.13 12.89
N VAL A 41 1.22 -4.08 13.61
CA VAL A 41 -0.01 -3.93 14.37
C VAL A 41 -0.63 -2.57 14.05
N PHE A 42 -1.91 -2.55 13.69
CA PHE A 42 -2.71 -1.34 13.64
C PHE A 42 -3.51 -1.17 14.93
N VAL A 43 -3.81 0.08 15.29
CA VAL A 43 -4.72 0.43 16.38
C VAL A 43 -5.78 1.37 15.81
N ASN A 44 -7.06 1.02 15.91
CA ASN A 44 -8.15 1.88 15.45
C ASN A 44 -8.46 3.00 16.47
N SER A 45 -9.40 3.88 16.13
CA SER A 45 -9.83 4.98 17.01
C SER A 45 -10.42 4.53 18.34
N ASP A 46 -10.95 3.30 18.39
CA ASP A 46 -11.55 2.71 19.60
C ASP A 46 -10.50 1.99 20.47
N GLY A 47 -9.23 2.03 20.10
CA GLY A 47 -8.13 1.40 20.83
C GLY A 47 -7.97 -0.10 20.57
N VAL A 48 -8.70 -0.67 19.61
CA VAL A 48 -8.58 -2.08 19.23
C VAL A 48 -7.30 -2.27 18.41
N ALA A 49 -6.40 -3.11 18.92
CA ALA A 49 -5.21 -3.54 18.22
C ALA A 49 -5.50 -4.78 17.35
N TYR A 50 -5.06 -4.77 16.10
CA TYR A 50 -5.23 -5.88 15.15
C TYR A 50 -3.99 -6.01 14.25
N PRO A 51 -3.69 -7.23 13.75
CA PRO A 51 -2.51 -7.46 12.93
C PRO A 51 -2.59 -6.71 11.60
N ASP A 52 -1.44 -6.29 11.11
CA ASP A 52 -1.28 -5.78 9.76
C ASP A 52 -1.45 -6.92 8.73
N THR A 53 -2.17 -6.63 7.66
CA THR A 53 -2.40 -7.55 6.52
C THR A 53 -2.42 -6.75 5.23
N LEU A 54 -1.89 -7.30 4.14
CA LEU A 54 -1.71 -6.57 2.88
C LEU A 54 -2.00 -7.43 1.64
N VAL A 55 -2.83 -6.93 0.74
CA VAL A 55 -2.87 -7.38 -0.65
C VAL A 55 -2.43 -6.25 -1.56
N GLY A 56 -1.65 -6.56 -2.61
CA GLY A 56 -1.09 -5.56 -3.49
C GLY A 56 -1.00 -6.02 -4.94
N THR A 57 -1.04 -5.07 -5.88
CA THR A 57 -0.87 -5.35 -7.32
C THR A 57 0.60 -5.48 -7.72
N ASP A 58 1.42 -6.07 -6.84
CA ASP A 58 2.84 -6.34 -7.03
C ASP A 58 3.14 -7.76 -6.57
N SER A 59 3.82 -8.55 -7.41
CA SER A 59 4.11 -9.96 -7.12
C SER A 59 5.05 -10.13 -5.93
N HIS A 60 5.84 -9.11 -5.58
CA HIS A 60 6.75 -9.13 -4.45
C HIS A 60 6.10 -8.64 -3.15
N THR A 61 4.78 -8.40 -3.13
CA THR A 61 4.04 -8.07 -1.89
C THR A 61 4.30 -9.09 -0.78
N THR A 62 4.56 -10.36 -1.13
CA THR A 62 4.92 -11.44 -0.19
C THR A 62 6.20 -11.18 0.62
N MET A 63 7.05 -10.23 0.21
CA MET A 63 8.25 -9.85 0.96
C MET A 63 7.91 -9.36 2.38
N ILE A 64 6.73 -8.75 2.56
CA ILE A 64 6.25 -8.24 3.85
C ILE A 64 6.10 -9.35 4.91
N ASN A 65 5.95 -10.60 4.49
CA ASN A 65 5.80 -11.75 5.37
C ASN A 65 7.04 -11.96 6.27
N ALA A 66 8.22 -11.46 5.86
CA ALA A 66 9.41 -11.48 6.70
C ALA A 66 9.28 -10.65 7.99
N LEU A 67 8.35 -9.69 8.03
CA LEU A 67 8.04 -8.88 9.21
C LEU A 67 6.84 -9.42 10.02
N GLY A 68 6.29 -10.58 9.65
CA GLY A 68 5.11 -11.16 10.31
C GLY A 68 3.77 -10.54 9.88
N VAL A 69 3.77 -9.69 8.84
CA VAL A 69 2.56 -9.18 8.19
C VAL A 69 2.07 -10.22 7.20
N VAL A 70 0.80 -10.60 7.23
CA VAL A 70 0.26 -11.56 6.26
C VAL A 70 -0.09 -10.83 4.96
N GLY A 71 0.64 -11.09 3.88
CA GLY A 71 0.35 -10.47 2.59
C GLY A 71 0.84 -11.19 1.33
N TRP A 72 0.17 -10.90 0.21
CA TRP A 72 0.45 -11.49 -1.10
C TRP A 72 -0.02 -10.63 -2.27
N GLY A 73 0.47 -10.96 -3.47
CA GLY A 73 0.11 -10.28 -4.70
C GLY A 73 -1.25 -10.73 -5.24
N VAL A 74 -2.04 -9.77 -5.74
CA VAL A 74 -3.34 -10.01 -6.41
C VAL A 74 -3.42 -9.22 -7.71
N GLY A 75 -4.46 -9.48 -8.53
CA GLY A 75 -4.74 -8.69 -9.73
C GLY A 75 -5.30 -7.31 -9.41
N GLY A 76 -5.34 -6.44 -10.42
CA GLY A 76 -5.82 -5.07 -10.27
C GLY A 76 -7.30 -4.98 -9.88
N ILE A 77 -8.13 -5.91 -10.37
CA ILE A 77 -9.57 -5.95 -10.07
C ILE A 77 -9.80 -6.40 -8.63
N GLU A 78 -9.05 -7.39 -8.14
CA GLU A 78 -9.13 -7.84 -6.76
C GLU A 78 -8.65 -6.76 -5.79
N ALA A 79 -7.58 -6.03 -6.15
CA ALA A 79 -7.11 -4.90 -5.36
C ALA A 79 -8.14 -3.76 -5.31
N GLU A 80 -8.79 -3.44 -6.44
CA GLU A 80 -9.89 -2.47 -6.48
C GLU A 80 -11.07 -2.91 -5.62
N ALA A 81 -11.46 -4.19 -5.69
CA ALA A 81 -12.53 -4.74 -4.87
C ALA A 81 -12.25 -4.66 -3.36
N GLY A 82 -10.97 -4.74 -2.95
CA GLY A 82 -10.58 -4.53 -1.55
C GLY A 82 -10.58 -3.07 -1.10
N MET A 83 -10.68 -2.10 -2.02
CA MET A 83 -10.75 -0.67 -1.73
C MET A 83 -12.20 -0.14 -1.65
N LEU A 84 -13.17 -0.87 -2.19
CA LEU A 84 -14.60 -0.55 -2.21
C LEU A 84 -15.29 -0.95 -0.90
#